data_AF-A0A1H1WVQ5-F1
#
_entry.id   AF-A0A1H1WVQ5-F1
#
_cell.length_a   1.000
_cell.length_b   1.000
_cell.length_c   1.000
_cell.angle_alpha   90.00
_cell.angle_beta   90.00
_cell.angle_gamma   90.00
#
_symmetry.space_group_name_H-M   'P 1'
#
loop_
_entity.id
_entity.type
_entity.pdbx_description
1 polymer ?
#
loop_
_entity_poly.entity_id
_entity_poly.type
_entity_poly.pdbx_seq_one_letter_code
_entity_poly.pdbx_strand_id
1 'polypeptide(L)'
;MERGELWWARIDEMRPVVLLTGGAGPEFCAVQVVEPATAVQRLGFVLLTGAQAIDAGERRRIVAAAGPEALPVGVEVFLGVAEGLAAPGVVRVALPRADMVFCTWQTTVGREHLVERIGVLGPAKIRELDVALELAGGGTGPV
;
A
#
# COMPACT_ATOMS: atom_id res chain seq x y z
N MET A 1 -9.13 -17.30 -2.79
CA MET A 1 -8.69 -15.92 -3.09
C MET A 1 -7.19 -15.89 -2.91
N GLU A 2 -6.51 -15.06 -3.68
CA GLU A 2 -5.05 -15.03 -3.76
C GLU A 2 -4.49 -13.67 -3.32
N ARG A 3 -3.26 -13.68 -2.78
CA ARG A 3 -2.53 -12.44 -2.47
C ARG A 3 -2.35 -11.63 -3.75
N GLY A 4 -2.57 -10.33 -3.66
CA GLY A 4 -2.45 -9.41 -4.79
C GLY A 4 -3.71 -9.29 -5.65
N GLU A 5 -4.76 -10.06 -5.39
CA GLU A 5 -6.04 -9.80 -6.04
C GLU A 5 -6.60 -8.44 -5.61
N LEU A 6 -7.09 -7.68 -6.58
CA LEU A 6 -7.85 -6.44 -6.35
C LEU A 6 -9.34 -6.77 -6.35
N TRP A 7 -10.04 -6.25 -5.36
CA TRP A 7 -11.46 -6.48 -5.17
C TRP A 7 -12.20 -5.19 -4.81
N TRP A 8 -13.44 -5.08 -5.27
CA TRP A 8 -14.42 -4.18 -4.68
C TRP A 8 -14.94 -4.82 -3.39
N ALA A 9 -14.77 -4.13 -2.27
CA ALA A 9 -15.23 -4.56 -0.96
C ALA A 9 -16.26 -3.59 -0.37
N ARG A 10 -17.22 -4.11 0.39
CA ARG A 10 -18.19 -3.34 1.18
C ARG A 10 -17.73 -3.31 2.64
N ILE A 11 -16.99 -2.27 3.03
CA ILE A 11 -16.51 -2.11 4.41
C ILE A 11 -17.42 -1.11 5.14
N ASP A 12 -17.17 0.18 4.94
CA ASP A 12 -18.07 1.30 5.27
C ASP A 12 -18.93 1.64 4.05
N GLU A 13 -18.24 1.83 2.92
CA GLU A 13 -18.74 2.09 1.59
C GLU A 13 -18.09 1.08 0.63
N MET A 14 -18.41 1.20 -0.66
CA MET A 14 -17.70 0.44 -1.69
C MET A 14 -16.29 1.01 -1.86
N ARG A 15 -15.28 0.21 -1.52
CA ARG A 15 -13.86 0.59 -1.60
C ARG A 15 -13.09 -0.48 -2.38
N PRO A 16 -12.13 -0.09 -3.23
CA PRO A 16 -11.21 -1.06 -3.80
C PRO A 16 -10.20 -1.48 -2.73
N VAL A 17 -9.88 -2.77 -2.66
CA VAL A 17 -8.90 -3.31 -1.73
C VAL A 17 -7.94 -4.26 -2.45
N VAL A 18 -6.71 -4.34 -1.98
CA VAL A 18 -5.74 -5.37 -2.37
C VAL A 18 -5.65 -6.40 -1.27
N LEU A 19 -5.82 -7.68 -1.60
CA LEU A 19 -5.62 -8.75 -0.63
C LEU A 19 -4.13 -8.92 -0.32
N LEU A 20 -3.76 -8.79 0.95
CA LEU A 20 -2.41 -9.05 1.45
C LEU A 20 -2.21 -10.54 1.74
N THR A 21 -3.26 -11.28 2.07
CA THR A 21 -3.18 -12.72 2.34
C THR A 21 -4.06 -13.49 1.37
N GLY A 22 -3.56 -14.61 0.84
CA GLY A 22 -4.37 -15.58 0.11
C GLY A 22 -4.89 -16.69 1.02
N GLY A 23 -5.80 -17.52 0.48
CA GLY A 23 -6.30 -18.71 1.17
C GLY A 23 -7.76 -19.02 0.85
N ALA A 24 -8.28 -20.02 1.57
CA ALA A 24 -9.68 -20.46 1.52
C ALA A 24 -10.47 -20.09 2.79
N GLY A 25 -9.86 -19.30 3.68
CA GLY A 25 -10.46 -18.88 4.94
C GLY A 25 -11.66 -17.93 4.76
N PRO A 26 -12.42 -17.69 5.84
CA PRO A 26 -13.56 -16.78 5.82
C PRO A 26 -13.15 -15.30 5.81
N GLU A 27 -11.91 -14.98 6.22
CA GLU A 27 -11.41 -13.62 6.34
C GLU A 27 -10.07 -13.46 5.64
N PHE A 28 -9.81 -12.24 5.15
CA PHE A 28 -8.60 -11.88 4.45
C PHE A 28 -8.05 -10.57 5.00
N CYS A 29 -6.73 -10.52 5.20
CA CYS A 29 -6.04 -9.27 5.43
C CYS A 29 -5.97 -8.51 4.10
N ALA A 30 -6.43 -7.28 4.08
CA ALA A 30 -6.48 -6.44 2.90
C ALA A 30 -6.02 -5.02 3.22
N VAL A 31 -5.70 -4.27 2.18
CA VAL A 31 -5.36 -2.85 2.29
C VAL A 31 -6.20 -2.05 1.31
N GLN A 32 -6.78 -0.95 1.79
CA GLN A 32 -7.64 -0.12 0.95
C GLN A 32 -6.82 0.66 -0.07
N VAL A 33 -7.34 0.74 -1.29
CA VAL A 33 -6.86 1.65 -2.31
C VAL A 33 -7.51 3.01 -2.08
N VAL A 34 -6.68 4.02 -1.88
CA VAL A 34 -7.10 5.39 -1.54
C VAL A 34 -6.57 6.40 -2.56
N GLU A 35 -7.04 7.63 -2.49
CA GLU A 35 -6.46 8.70 -3.30
C GLU A 35 -4.99 8.97 -2.93
N PRO A 36 -4.11 9.26 -3.92
CA PRO A 36 -2.75 9.68 -3.63
C PRO A 36 -2.71 10.91 -2.74
N ALA A 37 -1.68 11.03 -1.90
CA ALA A 37 -1.54 12.21 -1.06
C ALA A 37 -1.34 13.47 -1.93
N THR A 38 -2.08 14.52 -1.65
CA THR A 38 -1.94 15.82 -2.31
C THR A 38 -0.62 16.49 -1.94
N ALA A 39 -0.19 17.50 -2.71
CA ALA A 39 1.03 18.26 -2.40
C ALA A 39 0.98 18.90 -1.00
N VAL A 40 -0.19 19.39 -0.58
CA VAL A 40 -0.40 19.97 0.76
C VAL A 40 -0.25 18.90 1.85
N GLN A 41 -0.81 17.70 1.64
CA GLN A 41 -0.67 16.58 2.58
C GLN A 41 0.78 16.04 2.68
N ARG A 42 1.60 16.27 1.64
CA ARG A 42 3.02 15.90 1.62
C ARG A 42 3.94 16.96 2.24
N LEU A 43 3.44 18.13 2.58
CA LEU A 43 4.30 19.23 3.04
C LEU A 43 5.04 18.83 4.32
N GLY A 44 6.38 18.90 4.30
CA GLY A 44 7.24 18.47 5.41
C GLY A 44 7.53 16.97 5.47
N PHE A 45 6.99 16.18 4.54
CA PHE A 45 7.11 14.73 4.51
C PHE A 45 7.66 14.20 3.19
N VAL A 46 8.40 13.09 3.27
CA VAL A 46 8.83 12.34 2.10
C VAL A 46 7.94 11.10 1.97
N LEU A 47 7.18 11.04 0.88
CA LEU A 47 6.52 9.83 0.41
C LEU A 47 7.29 9.26 -0.77
N LEU A 48 7.74 8.02 -0.63
CA LEU A 48 8.35 7.29 -1.73
C LEU A 48 7.26 6.68 -2.60
N THR A 49 7.47 6.62 -3.91
CA THR A 49 6.68 5.70 -4.74
C THR A 49 7.12 4.25 -4.47
N GLY A 50 6.27 3.28 -4.80
CA GLY A 50 6.63 1.87 -4.74
C GLY A 50 7.93 1.55 -5.50
N ALA A 51 8.09 2.09 -6.70
CA ALA A 51 9.30 1.92 -7.51
C ALA A 51 10.55 2.51 -6.84
N GLN A 52 10.46 3.74 -6.32
CA GLN A 52 11.55 4.38 -5.56
C GLN A 52 11.88 3.61 -4.28
N ALA A 53 10.88 2.96 -3.69
CA ALA A 53 11.08 2.16 -2.50
C ALA A 53 11.90 0.90 -2.76
N ILE A 54 12.01 0.38 -3.98
CA ILE A 54 12.77 -0.85 -4.27
C ILE A 54 14.28 -0.63 -4.08
N ASP A 55 14.84 0.46 -4.61
CA ASP A 55 16.28 0.71 -4.60
C ASP A 55 16.73 1.46 -3.33
N ALA A 56 17.57 0.82 -2.51
CA ALA A 56 18.03 1.39 -1.25
C ALA A 56 18.92 2.64 -1.41
N GLY A 57 19.67 2.73 -2.51
CA GLY A 57 20.48 3.90 -2.83
C GLY A 57 19.62 5.08 -3.26
N GLU A 58 18.58 4.84 -4.06
CA GLU A 58 17.58 5.84 -4.44
C GLU A 58 16.80 6.35 -3.24
N ARG A 59 16.30 5.45 -2.37
CA ARG A 59 15.64 5.85 -1.11
C ARG A 59 16.50 6.81 -0.30
N ARG A 60 17.78 6.45 -0.08
CA ARG A 60 18.73 7.32 0.66
C ARG A 60 18.94 8.66 -0.03
N ARG A 61 19.08 8.68 -1.37
CA ARG A 61 19.26 9.93 -2.13
C ARG A 61 18.05 10.84 -2.03
N ILE A 62 16.84 10.30 -2.16
CA ILE A 62 15.60 11.09 -2.06
C ILE A 62 15.45 11.70 -0.67
N VAL A 63 15.66 10.91 0.38
CA VAL A 63 15.59 11.41 1.77
C VAL A 63 16.65 12.48 2.02
N ALA A 64 17.89 12.27 1.56
CA ALA A 64 18.95 13.26 1.71
C ALA A 64 18.65 14.56 0.94
N ALA A 65 18.10 14.46 -0.27
CA ALA A 65 17.74 15.62 -1.10
C ALA A 65 16.58 16.44 -0.52
N ALA A 66 15.67 15.80 0.22
CA ALA A 66 14.56 16.49 0.88
C ALA A 66 15.02 17.33 2.08
N GLY A 67 16.25 17.11 2.58
CA GLY A 67 16.86 17.88 3.67
C GLY A 67 16.83 17.16 5.02
N PRO A 68 17.63 17.61 5.99
CA PRO A 68 17.76 16.95 7.30
C PRO A 68 16.45 16.92 8.11
N GLU A 69 15.55 17.87 7.85
CA GLU A 69 14.24 17.98 8.50
C GLU A 69 13.16 17.12 7.82
N ALA A 70 13.46 16.51 6.67
CA ALA A 70 12.48 15.78 5.89
C ALA A 70 12.31 14.35 6.42
N LEU A 71 11.07 14.03 6.79
CA LEU A 71 10.75 12.76 7.43
C LEU A 71 10.19 11.76 6.38
N PRO A 72 10.83 10.61 6.10
CA PRO A 72 10.26 9.59 5.21
C PRO A 72 9.08 8.86 5.84
N VAL A 73 7.84 9.23 5.52
CA VAL A 73 6.65 8.82 6.28
C VAL A 73 5.95 7.59 5.75
N GLY A 74 6.19 7.22 4.50
CA GLY A 74 5.42 6.18 3.85
C GLY A 74 5.86 5.88 2.43
N VAL A 75 5.28 4.81 1.90
CA VAL A 75 5.37 4.40 0.49
C VAL A 75 3.97 4.42 -0.10
N GLU A 76 3.82 5.00 -1.30
CA GLU A 76 2.61 4.91 -2.11
C GLU A 76 2.87 3.99 -3.33
N VAL A 77 2.21 2.84 -3.34
CA VAL A 77 2.20 1.92 -4.48
C VAL A 77 1.02 2.31 -5.38
N PHE A 78 1.33 2.92 -6.51
CA PHE A 78 0.33 3.41 -7.47
C PHE A 78 -0.30 2.26 -8.26
N LEU A 79 -1.62 2.27 -8.33
CA LEU A 79 -2.46 1.31 -9.05
C LEU A 79 -3.40 2.08 -9.99
N GLY A 80 -3.73 1.49 -11.14
CA GLY A 80 -4.63 2.11 -12.10
C GLY A 80 -5.24 1.12 -13.09
N VAL A 81 -5.47 1.60 -14.31
CA VAL A 81 -6.13 0.83 -15.38
C VAL A 81 -5.39 -0.48 -15.70
N ALA A 82 -4.06 -0.48 -15.59
CA ALA A 82 -3.24 -1.68 -15.83
C ALA A 82 -3.54 -2.81 -14.83
N GLU A 83 -3.94 -2.47 -13.61
CA GLU A 83 -4.34 -3.41 -12.55
C GLU A 83 -5.86 -3.65 -12.48
N GLY A 84 -6.62 -3.02 -13.37
CA GLY A 84 -8.08 -3.17 -13.50
C GLY A 84 -8.92 -2.06 -12.84
N LEU A 85 -8.31 -1.08 -12.16
CA LEU A 85 -9.07 0.00 -11.53
C LEU A 85 -9.66 0.97 -12.57
N ALA A 86 -10.90 1.40 -12.34
CA ALA A 86 -11.55 2.41 -13.17
C ALA A 86 -10.94 3.81 -13.00
N ALA A 87 -10.36 4.10 -11.83
CA ALA A 87 -9.68 5.35 -11.52
C ALA A 87 -8.34 5.06 -10.82
N PRO A 88 -7.31 5.90 -11.01
CA PRO A 88 -6.02 5.72 -10.36
C PRO A 88 -6.14 5.89 -8.84
N GLY A 89 -5.37 5.10 -8.10
CA GLY A 89 -5.29 5.16 -6.65
C GLY A 89 -3.95 4.65 -6.14
N VAL A 90 -3.80 4.59 -4.82
CA VAL A 90 -2.59 4.07 -4.17
C VAL A 90 -2.95 3.10 -3.07
N VAL A 91 -2.13 2.07 -2.91
CA VAL A 91 -1.95 1.45 -1.61
C VAL A 91 -0.90 2.25 -0.86
N ARG A 92 -1.27 2.79 0.30
CA ARG A 92 -0.38 3.57 1.16
C ARG A 92 0.12 2.67 2.27
N VAL A 93 1.42 2.64 2.49
CA VAL A 93 2.03 1.94 3.61
C VAL A 93 2.81 2.93 4.45
N ALA A 94 2.41 3.08 5.71
CA ALA A 94 3.05 3.95 6.68
C ALA A 94 4.34 3.32 7.22
N LEU A 95 5.39 4.13 7.34
CA LEU A 95 6.61 3.74 8.01
C LEU A 95 6.53 4.10 9.51
N PRO A 96 6.97 3.20 10.41
CA PRO A 96 6.88 3.43 11.85
C PRO A 96 7.67 4.67 12.27
N ARG A 97 7.03 5.50 13.10
CA ARG A 97 7.55 6.76 13.64
C ARG A 97 7.09 6.93 15.08
N ALA A 98 7.98 7.44 15.94
CA ALA A 98 7.65 7.70 17.35
C ALA A 98 6.60 8.81 17.52
N ASP A 99 6.66 9.85 16.69
CA ASP A 99 5.91 11.10 16.91
C ASP A 99 4.83 11.38 15.84
N MET A 100 4.51 10.40 14.99
CA MET A 100 3.55 10.61 13.90
C MET A 100 2.83 9.32 13.51
N VAL A 101 1.51 9.42 13.33
CA VAL A 101 0.68 8.33 12.80
C VAL A 101 0.37 8.62 11.34
N PHE A 102 0.82 7.73 10.45
CA PHE A 102 0.42 7.70 9.05
C PHE A 102 -0.38 6.39 8.84
N CYS A 103 -1.44 6.42 8.02
CA CYS A 103 -2.35 5.28 7.93
C CYS A 103 -2.02 4.39 6.73
N THR A 104 -1.73 3.11 7.02
CA THR A 104 -1.63 2.06 6.00
C THR A 104 -3.02 1.64 5.46
N TRP A 105 -4.12 2.02 6.13
CA TRP A 105 -5.49 1.58 5.79
C TRP A 105 -5.64 0.06 5.63
N GLN A 106 -4.87 -0.70 6.41
CA GLN A 106 -4.97 -2.15 6.50
C GLN A 106 -6.19 -2.54 7.32
N THR A 107 -6.89 -3.58 6.88
CA THR A 107 -8.11 -4.08 7.52
C THR A 107 -8.25 -5.59 7.31
N THR A 108 -9.04 -6.24 8.17
CA THR A 108 -9.56 -7.57 7.90
C THR A 108 -10.89 -7.45 7.17
N VAL A 109 -11.11 -8.24 6.13
CA VAL A 109 -12.34 -8.25 5.33
C VAL A 109 -12.88 -9.67 5.24
N GLY A 110 -14.14 -9.86 5.63
CA GLY A 110 -14.85 -11.13 5.45
C GLY A 110 -15.13 -11.43 3.97
N ARG A 111 -15.14 -12.70 3.59
CA ARG A 111 -15.38 -13.15 2.21
C ARG A 111 -16.69 -12.59 1.64
N GLU A 112 -17.73 -12.51 2.46
CA GLU A 112 -19.05 -11.99 2.13
C GLU A 112 -19.06 -10.49 1.80
N HIS A 113 -18.04 -9.76 2.23
CA HIS A 113 -17.85 -8.35 1.93
C HIS A 113 -17.08 -8.10 0.63
N LEU A 114 -16.45 -9.12 0.06
CA LEU A 114 -15.76 -9.05 -1.24
C LEU A 114 -16.78 -9.27 -2.36
N VAL A 115 -17.11 -8.20 -3.08
CA VAL A 115 -18.24 -8.13 -4.01
C VAL A 115 -17.84 -8.57 -5.42
N GLU A 116 -16.78 -7.97 -5.95
CA GLU A 116 -16.33 -8.20 -7.34
C GLU A 116 -14.81 -8.17 -7.42
N ARG A 117 -14.22 -9.13 -8.14
CA ARG A 117 -12.79 -9.12 -8.44
C ARG A 117 -12.52 -8.17 -9.59
N ILE A 118 -11.72 -7.15 -9.32
CA ILE A 118 -11.34 -6.09 -10.27
C ILE A 118 -10.16 -6.54 -11.12
N GLY A 119 -9.18 -7.21 -10.50
CA GLY A 119 -7.94 -7.57 -11.17
C GLY A 119 -6.96 -8.30 -10.26
N VAL A 120 -5.71 -8.36 -10.69
CA VAL A 120 -4.60 -8.94 -9.93
C VAL A 120 -3.34 -8.14 -10.18
N LEU A 121 -2.60 -7.86 -9.13
CA LEU A 121 -1.32 -7.19 -9.22
C LEU A 121 -0.30 -8.04 -9.99
N GLY A 122 0.37 -7.41 -10.95
CA GLY A 122 1.52 -8.03 -11.62
C GLY A 122 2.72 -8.20 -10.67
N PRO A 123 3.73 -9.00 -11.04
CA PRO A 123 4.88 -9.30 -10.18
C PRO A 123 5.64 -8.05 -9.71
N ALA A 124 5.77 -7.03 -10.57
CA ALA A 124 6.41 -5.77 -10.22
C ALA A 124 5.66 -5.04 -9.10
N LYS A 125 4.32 -4.99 -9.17
CA LYS A 125 3.48 -4.32 -8.16
C LYS A 125 3.42 -5.09 -6.85
N ILE A 126 3.40 -6.41 -6.91
CA ILE A 126 3.60 -7.26 -5.74
C ILE A 126 4.92 -6.91 -5.07
N ARG A 127 6.01 -6.82 -5.84
CA ARG A 127 7.33 -6.48 -5.28
C ARG A 127 7.36 -5.09 -4.65
N GLU A 128 6.77 -4.08 -5.28
CA GLU A 128 6.63 -2.73 -4.70
C GLU A 128 5.92 -2.78 -3.33
N LEU A 129 4.82 -3.53 -3.24
CA LEU A 129 4.04 -3.68 -2.02
C LEU A 129 4.77 -4.48 -0.93
N ASP A 130 5.46 -5.55 -1.30
CA ASP A 130 6.28 -6.35 -0.38
C ASP A 130 7.36 -5.48 0.26
N VAL A 131 8.12 -4.71 -0.53
CA VAL A 131 9.12 -3.78 0.00
C VAL A 131 8.51 -2.75 0.93
N ALA A 132 7.37 -2.19 0.55
CA ALA A 132 6.68 -1.19 1.37
C ALA A 132 6.31 -1.77 2.75
N LEU A 133 5.77 -3.00 2.79
CA LEU A 133 5.41 -3.70 4.03
C LEU A 133 6.64 -4.12 4.84
N GLU A 134 7.71 -4.60 4.18
CA GLU A 134 9.00 -4.92 4.83
C GLU A 134 9.58 -3.69 5.54
N LEU A 135 9.59 -2.53 4.86
CA LEU A 135 10.06 -1.26 5.42
C LEU A 135 9.20 -0.78 6.60
N ALA A 136 7.92 -1.14 6.63
CA ALA A 136 7.02 -0.85 7.73
C ALA A 136 7.21 -1.79 8.94
N GLY A 137 8.11 -2.78 8.85
CA GLY A 137 8.27 -3.83 9.87
C GLY A 137 7.24 -4.96 9.74
N GLY A 138 6.44 -4.98 8.67
CA GLY A 138 5.45 -6.00 8.36
C GLY A 138 6.01 -7.26 7.69
N GLY A 139 7.32 -7.51 7.81
CA GLY A 139 7.92 -8.75 7.32
C GLY A 139 7.32 -9.93 8.07
N THR A 140 6.77 -10.90 7.33
CA THR A 140 6.44 -12.23 7.83
C THR A 140 7.65 -12.77 8.59
N GLY A 141 7.55 -12.83 9.92
CA GLY A 141 8.46 -13.63 10.73
C GLY A 141 8.43 -15.09 10.27
N PRO A 142 9.51 -15.85 10.50
CA PRO A 142 9.60 -17.23 10.01
C PRO A 142 8.51 -18.09 10.67
N VAL A 143 7.88 -18.92 9.84
CA VAL A 143 7.11 -20.11 10.27
C VAL A 143 8.02 -21.15 10.91
#